data_AF-A0A816N5N0-F1
#
_entry.id   AF-A0A816N5N0-F1
#
_cell.length_a   1.000
_cell.length_b   1.000
_cell.length_c   1.000
_cell.angle_alpha   90.00
_cell.angle_beta   90.00
_cell.angle_gamma   90.00
#
_symmetry.space_group_name_H-M   'P 1'
#
loop_
_entity.id
_entity.type
_entity.pdbx_description
1 polymer ?
#
loop_
_entity_poly.entity_id
_entity_poly.type
_entity_poly.pdbx_seq_one_letter_code
_entity_poly.pdbx_strand_id
1 'polypeptide(L)'
;MDLIADKLQKIPCWIFFDCLYKIIAYLDKPIALKLYPVIKRIVKLYPQLIVHPFKLSYETLQYSIQDPILKHNLELIQQQLNRYILLVNEFIEALNQLNPQQQFDIWSKELFHLLTNDVNTKDIDKLKEHLIKLKNILFSNIINLDETNDEQSMLSNTQDNNNDIDNTLLKPKITSIRILFKNACEKEFNDLFGKNGELLSTISLGDTRLILDKSSIHELEIPEQYTSKKKPLIEHHIKIVGFDEKLLVLDSLRLPKRITIRGHDENNYRFLVKAVEDIRQDQRIEALFSIMNDLYDNDPNYNQSNSAHIAVRTYKVIPMSSKFGMIEWLDNIRPLKDLIEESYNDSELDIITNQGQHPRKT
;
A
#
# COMPACT_ATOMS: atom_id res chain seq x y z
N MET A 1 27.89 20.11 25.26
CA MET A 1 28.47 19.23 24.22
C MET A 1 27.82 17.88 24.34
N ASP A 2 26.95 17.55 23.40
CA ASP A 2 26.05 16.39 23.49
C ASP A 2 26.79 15.15 22.98
N LEU A 3 27.40 14.38 23.89
CA LEU A 3 28.28 13.24 23.60
C LEU A 3 27.69 12.25 22.58
N ILE A 4 26.36 12.10 22.58
CA ILE A 4 25.63 11.20 21.67
C ILE A 4 25.68 11.73 20.24
N ALA A 5 25.43 13.02 20.01
CA ALA A 5 25.41 13.61 18.67
C ALA A 5 26.79 13.52 17.99
N ASP A 6 27.86 13.82 18.73
CA ASP A 6 29.24 13.72 18.24
C ASP A 6 29.64 12.29 17.87
N LYS A 7 29.22 11.30 18.68
CA LYS A 7 29.48 9.90 18.38
C LYS A 7 28.69 9.42 17.16
N LEU A 8 27.40 9.77 17.08
CA LEU A 8 26.54 9.38 15.97
C LEU A 8 27.04 9.89 14.61
N GLN A 9 27.66 11.08 14.56
CA GLN A 9 28.24 11.61 13.33
C GLN A 9 29.39 10.75 12.78
N LYS A 10 30.16 10.09 13.66
CA LYS A 10 31.29 9.24 13.27
C LYS A 10 30.87 7.85 12.80
N ILE A 11 29.69 7.38 13.23
CA ILE A 11 29.20 6.06 12.88
C ILE A 11 28.79 6.04 11.40
N PRO A 12 29.16 5.00 10.63
CA PRO A 12 28.64 4.80 9.27
C PRO A 12 27.11 4.71 9.26
N CYS A 13 26.45 5.56 8.47
CA CYS A 13 24.99 5.68 8.48
C CYS A 13 24.26 4.40 8.03
N TRP A 14 24.91 3.50 7.30
CA TRP A 14 24.30 2.25 6.81
C TRP A 14 24.04 1.21 7.91
N ILE A 15 24.69 1.35 9.07
CA ILE A 15 24.42 0.51 10.26
C ILE A 15 22.98 0.70 10.75
N PHE A 16 22.35 1.84 10.43
CA PHE A 16 21.01 2.18 10.90
C PHE A 16 19.88 1.70 9.97
N PHE A 17 20.16 0.96 8.90
CA PHE A 17 19.15 0.58 7.91
C PHE A 17 18.06 -0.31 8.51
N ASP A 18 18.41 -1.34 9.28
CA ASP A 18 17.44 -2.29 9.84
C ASP A 18 16.55 -1.64 10.93
N CYS A 19 17.00 -0.54 11.53
CA CYS A 19 16.23 0.24 12.50
C CYS A 19 15.66 1.53 11.92
N LEU A 20 15.74 1.74 10.61
CA LEU A 20 15.37 2.99 9.95
C LEU A 20 13.89 3.35 10.17
N TYR A 21 12.99 2.37 10.03
CA TYR A 21 11.56 2.55 10.32
C TYR A 21 11.31 3.05 11.75
N LYS A 22 12.10 2.58 12.73
CA LYS A 22 12.01 3.05 14.11
C LYS A 22 12.54 4.48 14.22
N ILE A 23 13.70 4.77 13.65
CA ILE A 23 14.33 6.10 13.69
C ILE A 23 13.41 7.17 13.11
N ILE A 24 12.79 6.90 11.95
CA ILE A 24 11.89 7.85 11.30
C ILE A 24 10.64 8.11 12.15
N ALA A 25 10.09 7.07 12.80
CA ALA A 25 8.93 7.23 13.66
C ALA A 25 9.20 8.14 14.89
N TYR A 26 10.46 8.33 15.28
CA TYR A 26 10.86 9.23 16.38
C TYR A 26 11.20 10.65 15.93
N LEU A 27 10.99 11.01 14.66
CA LEU A 27 11.30 12.34 14.13
C LEU A 27 10.47 13.47 14.77
N ASP A 28 9.36 13.14 15.43
CA ASP A 28 8.55 14.09 16.18
C ASP A 28 9.00 14.33 17.62
N LYS A 29 9.98 13.57 18.11
CA LYS A 29 10.46 13.65 19.49
C LYS A 29 11.70 14.54 19.60
N PRO A 30 12.01 15.11 20.79
CA PRO A 30 13.21 15.93 21.00
C PRO A 30 14.53 15.24 20.63
N ILE A 31 14.60 13.91 20.73
CA ILE A 31 15.77 13.12 20.33
C ILE A 31 16.08 13.22 18.83
N ALA A 32 15.09 13.58 18.00
CA ALA A 32 15.25 13.74 16.56
C ALA A 32 16.30 14.80 16.20
N LEU A 33 16.48 15.85 17.01
CA LEU A 33 17.54 16.85 16.81
C LEU A 33 18.94 16.21 16.78
N LYS A 34 19.15 15.18 17.61
CA LYS A 34 20.42 14.45 17.69
C LYS A 34 20.56 13.42 16.55
N LEU A 35 19.45 12.87 16.07
CA LEU A 35 19.41 11.87 15.00
C LEU A 35 19.48 12.52 13.60
N TYR A 36 19.06 13.78 13.48
CA TYR A 36 18.97 14.49 12.21
C TYR A 36 20.25 14.47 11.37
N PRO A 37 21.48 14.65 11.91
CA PRO A 37 22.70 14.53 11.12
C PRO A 37 22.88 13.16 10.45
N VAL A 38 22.47 12.07 11.11
CA VAL A 38 22.51 10.72 10.55
C VAL A 38 21.47 10.58 9.44
N ILE A 39 20.23 11.03 9.70
CA ILE A 39 19.13 10.97 8.73
C ILE A 39 19.47 11.79 7.48
N LYS A 40 20.01 12.99 7.65
CA LYS A 40 20.47 13.85 6.55
C LYS A 40 21.52 13.15 5.68
N ARG A 41 22.43 12.36 6.27
CA ARG A 41 23.40 11.54 5.52
C ARG A 41 22.70 10.40 4.77
N ILE A 42 21.72 9.74 5.39
CA ILE A 42 20.94 8.68 4.73
C ILE A 42 20.16 9.24 3.56
N VAL A 43 19.45 10.37 3.72
CA VAL A 43 18.71 11.03 2.63
C VAL A 43 19.63 11.40 1.46
N LYS A 44 20.83 11.93 1.76
CA LYS A 44 21.79 12.32 0.73
C LYS A 44 22.39 11.13 -0.02
N LEU A 45 22.71 10.05 0.69
CA LEU A 45 23.45 8.91 0.12
C LEU A 45 22.53 7.80 -0.40
N TYR A 46 21.39 7.57 0.26
CA TYR A 46 20.50 6.43 0.06
C TYR A 46 19.02 6.88 0.03
N PRO A 47 18.63 7.78 -0.90
CA PRO A 47 17.29 8.33 -0.93
C PRO A 47 16.20 7.28 -1.19
N GLN A 48 16.48 6.26 -2.02
CA GLN A 48 15.52 5.19 -2.34
C GLN A 48 15.23 4.26 -1.15
N LEU A 49 16.17 4.11 -0.21
CA LEU A 49 15.94 3.37 1.02
C LEU A 49 14.94 4.09 1.93
N ILE A 50 15.14 5.39 2.13
CA ILE A 50 14.42 6.14 3.15
C ILE A 50 13.01 6.56 2.69
N VAL A 51 12.77 6.64 1.38
CA VAL A 51 11.51 7.16 0.81
C VAL A 51 10.27 6.43 1.34
N HIS A 52 10.29 5.10 1.41
CA HIS A 52 9.15 4.31 1.88
C HIS A 52 8.85 4.53 3.38
N PRO A 53 9.80 4.28 4.32
CA PRO A 53 9.55 4.52 5.73
C PRO A 53 9.27 5.99 6.06
N PHE A 54 9.87 6.92 5.32
CA PHE A 54 9.57 8.35 5.45
C PHE A 54 8.14 8.68 5.05
N LYS A 55 7.69 8.27 3.86
CA LYS A 55 6.33 8.49 3.38
C LYS A 55 5.28 7.93 4.35
N LEU A 56 5.51 6.73 4.88
CA LEU A 56 4.62 6.08 5.84
C LEU A 56 4.45 6.86 7.15
N SER A 57 5.49 7.56 7.58
CA SER A 57 5.48 8.29 8.85
C SER A 57 5.12 9.76 8.66
N TYR A 58 5.41 10.34 7.49
CA TYR A 58 5.27 11.76 7.19
C TYR A 58 3.85 12.28 7.44
N GLU A 59 2.83 11.52 7.03
CA GLU A 59 1.42 11.90 7.22
C GLU A 59 1.08 12.18 8.69
N THR A 60 1.68 11.45 9.62
CA THR A 60 1.48 11.63 11.06
C THR A 60 2.43 12.68 11.63
N LEU A 61 3.70 12.67 11.21
CA LEU A 61 4.75 13.55 11.71
C LEU A 61 4.48 15.03 11.42
N GLN A 62 3.93 15.36 10.25
CA GLN A 62 3.69 16.75 9.85
C GLN A 62 2.74 17.50 10.80
N TYR A 63 1.84 16.79 11.46
CA TYR A 63 0.87 17.37 12.39
C TYR A 63 1.29 17.28 13.86
N SER A 64 2.19 16.35 14.20
CA SER A 64 2.62 16.16 15.60
C SER A 64 3.75 17.09 16.03
N ILE A 65 4.55 17.61 15.08
CA ILE A 65 5.71 18.44 15.39
C ILE A 65 5.29 19.87 15.71
N GLN A 66 5.56 20.30 16.95
CA GLN A 66 5.38 21.68 17.41
C GLN A 66 6.68 22.50 17.37
N ASP A 67 7.84 21.84 17.49
CA ASP A 67 9.14 22.50 17.50
C ASP A 67 9.51 23.04 16.11
N PRO A 68 9.85 24.33 15.97
CA PRO A 68 10.12 24.95 14.67
C PRO A 68 11.37 24.40 13.98
N ILE A 69 12.39 24.00 14.75
CA ILE A 69 13.64 23.43 14.21
C ILE A 69 13.36 22.03 13.65
N LEU A 70 12.61 21.21 14.39
CA LEU A 70 12.20 19.89 13.91
C LEU A 70 11.32 19.98 12.66
N LYS A 71 10.40 20.94 12.64
CA LYS A 71 9.54 21.18 11.47
C LYS A 71 10.36 21.56 10.24
N HIS A 72 11.29 22.51 10.39
CA HIS A 72 12.21 22.89 9.32
C HIS A 72 13.05 21.71 8.82
N ASN A 73 13.60 20.89 9.74
CA ASN A 73 14.36 19.70 9.38
C ASN A 73 13.52 18.66 8.61
N LEU A 74 12.26 18.46 9.00
CA LEU A 74 11.33 17.58 8.31
C LEU A 74 11.03 18.08 6.89
N GLU A 75 10.78 19.38 6.74
CA GLU A 75 10.55 20.02 5.44
C GLU A 75 11.77 19.90 4.51
N LEU A 76 12.98 20.05 5.03
CA LEU A 76 14.22 19.83 4.26
C LEU A 76 14.34 18.38 3.77
N ILE A 77 14.00 17.40 4.61
CA ILE A 77 13.99 15.98 4.21
C ILE A 77 12.95 15.76 3.10
N GLN A 78 11.73 16.29 3.26
CA GLN A 78 10.67 16.20 2.26
C GLN A 78 11.12 16.80 0.92
N GLN A 79 11.75 17.99 0.93
CA GLN A 79 12.24 18.64 -0.27
C GLN A 79 13.30 17.81 -1.00
N GLN A 80 14.25 17.21 -0.26
CA GLN A 80 15.29 16.36 -0.84
C GLN A 80 14.74 15.06 -1.42
N LEU A 81 13.66 14.53 -0.83
CA LEU A 81 13.02 13.30 -1.28
C LEU A 81 11.91 13.53 -2.30
N ASN A 82 11.51 14.77 -2.59
CA ASN A 82 10.32 15.08 -3.40
C ASN A 82 10.30 14.34 -4.75
N ARG A 83 11.43 14.32 -5.47
CA ARG A 83 11.56 13.55 -6.72
C ARG A 83 11.23 12.07 -6.52
N TYR A 84 11.86 11.42 -5.54
CA TYR A 84 11.64 10.00 -5.26
C TYR A 84 10.23 9.72 -4.75
N ILE A 85 9.65 10.63 -3.96
CA ILE A 85 8.26 10.52 -3.49
C ILE A 85 7.30 10.53 -4.68
N LEU A 86 7.49 11.44 -5.64
CA LEU A 86 6.66 11.48 -6.86
C LEU A 86 6.79 10.19 -7.67
N LEU A 87 8.02 9.70 -7.90
CA LEU A 87 8.25 8.44 -8.62
C LEU A 87 7.59 7.24 -7.92
N VAL A 88 7.74 7.14 -6.61
CA VAL A 88 7.12 6.07 -5.82
C VAL A 88 5.60 6.20 -5.80
N ASN A 89 5.05 7.42 -5.80
CA ASN A 89 3.60 7.63 -5.90
C ASN A 89 3.05 7.18 -7.24
N GLU A 90 3.70 7.56 -8.35
CA GLU A 90 3.33 7.11 -9.70
C GLU A 90 3.39 5.58 -9.81
N PHE A 91 4.45 4.98 -9.25
CA PHE A 91 4.61 3.53 -9.22
C PHE A 91 3.51 2.83 -8.41
N ILE A 92 3.21 3.33 -7.20
CA ILE A 92 2.14 2.79 -6.37
C ILE A 92 0.81 2.94 -7.09
N GLU A 93 0.51 4.10 -7.67
CA GLU A 93 -0.74 4.37 -8.39
C GLU A 93 -0.94 3.41 -9.57
N ALA A 94 0.12 3.17 -10.35
CA ALA A 94 0.09 2.22 -11.46
C ALA A 94 -0.21 0.79 -11.00
N LEU A 95 0.43 0.33 -9.92
CA LEU A 95 0.17 -1.02 -9.38
C LEU A 95 -1.20 -1.12 -8.70
N ASN A 96 -1.69 -0.01 -8.14
CA ASN A 96 -2.99 0.10 -7.52
C ASN A 96 -4.12 -0.12 -8.55
N GLN A 97 -3.94 0.34 -9.79
CA GLN A 97 -4.88 0.09 -10.89
C GLN A 97 -5.07 -1.40 -11.21
N LEU A 98 -4.18 -2.28 -10.77
CA LEU A 98 -4.35 -3.74 -10.87
C LEU A 98 -5.42 -4.29 -9.92
N ASN A 99 -5.88 -3.49 -8.94
CA ASN A 99 -6.83 -3.90 -7.91
C ASN A 99 -8.08 -3.01 -7.84
N PRO A 100 -8.79 -2.77 -8.96
CA PRO A 100 -9.86 -1.78 -9.03
C PRO A 100 -11.07 -2.14 -8.14
N GLN A 101 -11.42 -3.43 -8.03
CA GLN A 101 -12.49 -3.90 -7.14
C GLN A 101 -12.23 -3.50 -5.68
N GLN A 102 -11.03 -3.80 -5.16
CA GLN A 102 -10.72 -3.50 -3.76
C GLN A 102 -10.75 -1.99 -3.50
N GLN A 103 -10.22 -1.20 -4.44
CA GLN A 103 -10.27 0.26 -4.34
C GLN A 103 -11.71 0.76 -4.30
N PHE A 104 -12.57 0.22 -5.14
CA PHE A 104 -13.98 0.55 -5.18
C PHE A 104 -14.71 0.16 -3.88
N ASP A 105 -14.46 -1.04 -3.36
CA ASP A 105 -15.06 -1.52 -2.11
C ASP A 105 -14.68 -0.64 -0.91
N ILE A 106 -13.43 -0.18 -0.83
CA ILE A 106 -13.01 0.73 0.24
C ILE A 106 -13.53 2.14 0.00
N TRP A 107 -13.43 2.66 -1.22
CA TRP A 107 -13.95 3.98 -1.58
C TRP A 107 -15.45 4.10 -1.27
N SER A 108 -16.23 3.08 -1.63
CA SER A 108 -17.67 3.04 -1.36
C SER A 108 -17.96 3.02 0.14
N LYS A 109 -17.26 2.17 0.92
CA LYS A 109 -17.38 2.13 2.39
C LYS A 109 -17.02 3.46 3.05
N GLU A 110 -15.93 4.10 2.62
CA GLU A 110 -15.50 5.42 3.11
C GLU A 110 -16.56 6.49 2.81
N LEU A 111 -17.07 6.52 1.57
CA LEU A 111 -18.14 7.43 1.18
C LEU A 111 -19.43 7.18 1.99
N PHE A 112 -19.84 5.92 2.15
CA PHE A 112 -20.99 5.56 2.97
C PHE A 112 -20.82 6.06 4.41
N HIS A 113 -19.65 5.85 5.00
CA HIS A 113 -19.34 6.31 6.36
C HIS A 113 -19.41 7.85 6.47
N LEU A 114 -18.84 8.58 5.51
CA LEU A 114 -18.92 10.04 5.48
C LEU A 114 -20.36 10.55 5.28
N LEU A 115 -21.18 9.83 4.53
CA LEU A 115 -22.60 10.15 4.35
C LEU A 115 -23.46 9.78 5.56
N THR A 116 -23.03 8.82 6.40
CA THR A 116 -23.75 8.39 7.61
C THR A 116 -23.46 9.22 8.84
N ASN A 117 -22.27 9.80 8.96
CA ASN A 117 -21.87 10.53 10.17
C ASN A 117 -22.57 11.89 10.30
N ASP A 118 -22.64 12.43 11.51
CA ASP A 118 -23.24 13.75 11.78
C ASP A 118 -22.47 14.87 11.05
N VAL A 119 -23.21 15.88 10.58
CA VAL A 119 -22.71 16.99 9.73
C VAL A 119 -21.48 17.69 10.32
N ASN A 120 -21.40 17.79 11.65
CA ASN A 120 -20.30 18.43 12.38
C ASN A 120 -19.00 17.60 12.42
N THR A 121 -19.03 16.33 12.01
CA THR A 121 -17.88 15.41 11.98
C THR A 121 -17.48 15.00 10.57
N LYS A 122 -18.18 15.52 9.54
CA LYS A 122 -17.86 15.22 8.14
C LYS A 122 -16.62 15.98 7.73
N ASP A 123 -15.60 15.24 7.32
CA ASP A 123 -14.48 15.80 6.59
C ASP A 123 -14.99 16.23 5.19
N ILE A 124 -15.41 17.50 5.09
CA ILE A 124 -16.06 18.06 3.90
C ILE A 124 -15.14 17.97 2.68
N ASP A 125 -13.83 18.11 2.89
CA ASP A 125 -12.85 18.05 1.80
C ASP A 125 -12.71 16.63 1.25
N LYS A 126 -12.64 15.62 2.14
CA LYS A 126 -12.72 14.21 1.70
C LYS A 126 -14.03 13.91 1.00
N LEU A 127 -15.16 14.38 1.53
CA LEU A 127 -16.47 14.15 0.90
C LEU A 127 -16.51 14.73 -0.52
N LYS A 128 -16.01 15.96 -0.73
CA LYS A 128 -15.89 16.56 -2.06
C LYS A 128 -15.00 15.72 -2.98
N GLU A 129 -13.85 15.24 -2.51
CA GLU A 129 -12.96 14.39 -3.28
C GLU A 129 -13.65 13.09 -3.72
N HIS A 130 -14.34 12.41 -2.80
CA HIS A 130 -15.09 11.19 -3.11
C HIS A 130 -16.26 11.45 -4.08
N LEU A 131 -16.94 12.59 -3.98
CA LEU A 131 -18.00 12.99 -4.91
C LEU A 131 -17.46 13.33 -6.30
N ILE A 132 -16.26 13.91 -6.41
CA ILE A 132 -15.59 14.12 -7.71
C ILE A 132 -15.21 12.78 -8.32
N LYS A 133 -14.63 11.86 -7.54
CA LYS A 133 -14.35 10.49 -7.98
C LYS A 133 -15.62 9.79 -8.46
N LEU A 134 -16.71 9.91 -7.69
CA LEU A 134 -18.04 9.42 -8.05
C LEU A 134 -18.52 10.00 -9.38
N LYS A 135 -18.38 11.33 -9.56
CA LYS A 135 -18.74 12.01 -10.79
C LYS A 135 -17.97 11.46 -11.98
N ASN A 136 -16.67 11.29 -11.84
CA ASN A 136 -15.81 10.82 -12.93
C ASN A 136 -16.09 9.35 -13.29
N ILE A 137 -16.38 8.51 -12.29
CA ILE A 137 -16.73 7.10 -12.48
C ILE A 137 -18.10 7.02 -13.17
N LEU A 138 -19.17 7.50 -12.52
CA LEU A 138 -20.55 7.33 -13.00
C LEU A 138 -20.91 8.16 -14.24
N PHE A 139 -20.28 9.33 -14.43
CA PHE A 139 -20.69 10.29 -15.46
C PHE A 139 -19.70 10.43 -16.62
N SER A 140 -18.55 9.74 -16.62
CA SER A 140 -17.71 9.62 -17.82
C SER A 140 -18.47 8.97 -18.98
N ASN A 141 -19.41 8.07 -18.69
CA ASN A 141 -20.28 7.43 -19.67
C ASN A 141 -21.56 8.22 -20.01
N ILE A 142 -21.82 9.36 -19.34
CA ILE A 142 -23.07 10.13 -19.49
C ILE A 142 -22.81 11.54 -20.04
N ILE A 143 -21.58 12.08 -19.95
CA ILE A 143 -21.28 13.44 -20.38
C ILE A 143 -20.80 13.45 -21.83
N ASN A 144 -21.79 13.32 -22.72
CA ASN A 144 -21.93 14.24 -23.84
C ASN A 144 -22.98 15.30 -23.41
N LEU A 145 -22.69 15.98 -22.31
CA LEU A 145 -23.43 17.17 -21.91
C LEU A 145 -22.48 18.33 -22.13
N ASP A 146 -22.61 18.89 -23.32
CA ASP A 146 -22.07 20.18 -23.69
C ASP A 146 -22.26 21.18 -22.56
N GLU A 147 -21.27 22.04 -22.46
CA GLU A 147 -21.25 23.29 -21.72
C GLU A 147 -22.58 24.05 -21.88
N THR A 148 -23.43 24.03 -20.84
CA THR A 148 -24.47 25.04 -20.69
C THR A 148 -24.45 25.60 -19.28
N ASN A 149 -23.63 26.63 -19.10
CA ASN A 149 -23.97 27.97 -18.58
C ASN A 149 -25.03 28.15 -17.45
N ASP A 150 -25.32 27.16 -16.62
CA ASP A 150 -26.32 27.29 -15.54
C ASP A 150 -25.71 27.31 -14.12
N GLU A 151 -24.54 27.95 -13.95
CA GLU A 151 -24.05 28.29 -12.60
C GLU A 151 -24.79 29.49 -11.98
N GLN A 152 -25.62 30.21 -12.74
CA GLN A 152 -26.30 31.42 -12.26
C GLN A 152 -27.77 31.23 -11.81
N SER A 153 -28.39 30.07 -12.02
CA SER A 153 -29.81 29.86 -11.63
C SER A 153 -30.02 29.35 -10.20
N MET A 154 -28.94 28.97 -9.49
CA MET A 154 -29.01 28.41 -8.12
C MET A 154 -28.73 29.42 -7.00
N LEU A 155 -28.36 30.68 -7.33
CA LEU A 155 -27.93 31.68 -6.35
C LEU A 155 -28.84 32.91 -6.20
N SER A 156 -29.98 32.95 -6.88
CA SER A 156 -30.99 34.01 -6.67
C SER A 156 -32.34 33.39 -6.32
N ASN A 157 -32.52 32.98 -5.06
CA ASN A 157 -33.79 33.03 -4.32
C ASN A 157 -33.65 32.38 -2.94
N THR A 158 -32.79 32.92 -2.08
CA THR A 158 -32.89 32.72 -0.63
C THR A 158 -32.35 33.95 0.08
N GLN A 159 -33.11 35.03 0.05
CA GLN A 159 -33.20 35.91 1.21
C GLN A 159 -34.52 35.58 1.87
N ASP A 160 -34.52 34.62 2.79
CA ASP A 160 -35.34 34.75 3.99
C ASP A 160 -34.93 33.76 5.09
N ASN A 161 -35.12 34.26 6.31
CA ASN A 161 -34.53 33.89 7.57
C ASN A 161 -34.90 32.51 8.16
N ASN A 162 -34.07 32.13 9.13
CA ASN A 162 -34.31 31.26 10.29
C ASN A 162 -34.02 29.75 10.17
N ASN A 163 -32.89 29.37 10.79
CA ASN A 163 -32.78 28.37 11.86
C ASN A 163 -33.93 27.36 11.98
N ASP A 164 -33.90 26.34 11.15
CA ASP A 164 -34.03 24.93 11.53
C ASP A 164 -33.86 24.12 10.24
N ILE A 165 -32.61 23.77 9.93
CA ILE A 165 -32.34 22.78 8.86
C ILE A 165 -32.83 21.44 9.42
N ASP A 166 -34.08 21.15 9.10
CA ASP A 166 -34.86 20.02 9.56
C ASP A 166 -34.14 18.71 9.19
N ASN A 167 -33.35 18.18 10.13
CA ASN A 167 -32.57 16.93 10.00
C ASN A 167 -33.45 15.72 9.60
N THR A 168 -34.76 15.86 9.77
CA THR A 168 -35.82 14.93 9.42
C THR A 168 -36.07 14.83 7.91
N LEU A 169 -35.81 15.89 7.13
CA LEU A 169 -35.94 15.93 5.66
C LEU A 169 -34.66 15.54 4.91
N LEU A 170 -33.49 15.63 5.57
CA LEU A 170 -32.20 15.19 5.04
C LEU A 170 -32.06 13.65 5.05
N LYS A 171 -32.56 12.98 6.09
CA LYS A 171 -32.49 11.50 6.22
C LYS A 171 -33.14 10.74 5.05
N PRO A 172 -34.37 11.07 4.60
CA PRO A 172 -34.98 10.42 3.44
C PRO A 172 -34.21 10.67 2.14
N LYS A 173 -33.74 11.91 1.90
CA LYS A 173 -32.95 12.26 0.70
C LYS A 173 -31.60 11.54 0.67
N ILE A 174 -30.90 11.45 1.81
CA ILE A 174 -29.64 10.71 1.94
C ILE A 174 -29.89 9.20 1.74
N THR A 175 -31.01 8.66 2.22
CA THR A 175 -31.35 7.24 2.02
C THR A 175 -31.63 6.93 0.55
N SER A 176 -32.32 7.80 -0.16
CA SER A 176 -32.53 7.67 -1.62
C SER A 176 -31.22 7.76 -2.39
N ILE A 177 -30.32 8.69 -2.03
CA ILE A 177 -28.97 8.78 -2.59
C ILE A 177 -28.18 7.49 -2.31
N ARG A 178 -28.28 6.92 -1.10
CA ARG A 178 -27.62 5.65 -0.76
C ARG A 178 -28.10 4.48 -1.61
N ILE A 179 -29.40 4.37 -1.85
CA ILE A 179 -29.99 3.30 -2.67
C ILE A 179 -29.60 3.49 -4.14
N LEU A 180 -29.72 4.71 -4.67
CA LEU A 180 -29.30 5.02 -6.03
C LEU A 180 -27.80 4.79 -6.23
N PHE A 181 -26.98 5.20 -5.27
CA PHE A 181 -25.54 4.96 -5.26
C PHE A 181 -25.22 3.47 -5.24
N LYS A 182 -25.83 2.71 -4.31
CA LYS A 182 -25.65 1.26 -4.23
C LYS A 182 -26.00 0.57 -5.55
N ASN A 183 -27.15 0.91 -6.14
CA ASN A 183 -27.61 0.29 -7.38
C ASN A 183 -26.75 0.69 -8.60
N ALA A 184 -26.32 1.95 -8.69
CA ALA A 184 -25.44 2.41 -9.75
C ALA A 184 -24.05 1.79 -9.64
N CYS A 185 -23.53 1.69 -8.42
CA CYS A 185 -22.29 1.00 -8.09
C CYS A 185 -22.34 -0.48 -8.44
N GLU A 186 -23.38 -1.20 -8.03
CA GLU A 186 -23.56 -2.62 -8.36
C GLU A 186 -23.67 -2.82 -9.87
N LYS A 187 -24.37 -1.93 -10.58
CA LYS A 187 -24.49 -2.01 -12.04
C LYS A 187 -23.14 -1.81 -12.73
N GLU A 188 -22.44 -0.72 -12.42
CA GLU A 188 -21.15 -0.39 -13.04
C GLU A 188 -20.06 -1.40 -12.66
N PHE A 189 -20.07 -1.90 -11.42
CA PHE A 189 -19.23 -2.99 -10.98
C PHE A 189 -19.47 -4.26 -11.79
N ASN A 190 -20.74 -4.65 -11.98
CA ASN A 190 -21.10 -5.82 -12.77
C ASN A 190 -20.73 -5.66 -14.25
N ASP A 191 -20.89 -4.45 -14.80
CA ASP A 191 -20.56 -4.14 -16.19
C ASP A 191 -19.03 -4.16 -16.43
N LEU A 192 -18.23 -3.70 -15.47
CA LEU A 192 -16.76 -3.63 -15.58
C LEU A 192 -16.04 -4.93 -15.19
N PHE A 193 -16.53 -5.63 -14.16
CA PHE A 193 -15.81 -6.74 -13.53
C PHE A 193 -16.57 -8.07 -13.55
N GLY A 194 -17.82 -8.08 -14.03
CA GLY A 194 -18.72 -9.23 -13.95
C GLY A 194 -19.33 -9.38 -12.56
N LYS A 195 -20.38 -10.20 -12.43
CA LYS A 195 -21.16 -10.33 -11.19
C LYS A 195 -20.34 -10.74 -9.96
N ASN A 196 -19.27 -11.50 -10.17
CA ASN A 196 -18.40 -12.02 -9.12
C ASN A 196 -16.92 -11.60 -9.28
N GLY A 197 -16.62 -10.60 -10.13
CA GLY A 197 -15.22 -10.23 -10.42
C GLY A 197 -14.52 -11.18 -11.41
N GLU A 198 -15.28 -11.97 -12.17
CA GLU A 198 -14.81 -12.98 -13.13
C GLU A 198 -13.84 -12.38 -14.17
N LEU A 199 -14.11 -11.14 -14.59
CA LEU A 199 -13.29 -10.41 -15.56
C LEU A 199 -11.97 -9.89 -14.95
N LEU A 200 -11.80 -9.91 -13.62
CA LEU A 200 -10.53 -9.54 -12.97
C LEU A 200 -9.39 -10.50 -13.32
N SER A 201 -9.72 -11.74 -13.66
CA SER A 201 -8.76 -12.73 -14.17
C SER A 201 -8.17 -12.34 -15.53
N THR A 202 -8.87 -11.46 -16.27
CA THR A 202 -8.47 -11.01 -17.61
C THR A 202 -7.64 -9.74 -17.61
N ILE A 203 -7.50 -9.07 -16.45
CA ILE A 203 -6.68 -7.86 -16.31
C ILE A 203 -5.23 -8.22 -16.67
N SER A 204 -4.70 -7.51 -17.66
CA SER A 204 -3.29 -7.63 -18.07
C SER A 204 -2.52 -6.40 -17.62
N LEU A 205 -1.19 -6.49 -17.55
CA LEU A 205 -0.37 -5.29 -17.35
C LEU A 205 -0.49 -4.30 -18.54
N GLY A 206 -1.03 -4.75 -19.68
CA GLY A 206 -1.27 -3.94 -20.86
C GLY A 206 -2.13 -2.71 -20.59
N ASP A 207 -3.06 -2.80 -19.64
CA ASP A 207 -4.00 -1.72 -19.31
C ASP A 207 -3.37 -0.64 -18.40
N THR A 208 -2.28 -0.96 -17.69
CA THR A 208 -1.51 -0.04 -16.83
C THR A 208 -0.16 0.37 -17.45
N ARG A 209 0.15 -0.11 -18.66
CA ARG A 209 1.39 0.14 -19.42
C ARG A 209 1.75 1.61 -19.55
N LEU A 210 0.77 2.49 -19.76
CA LEU A 210 1.03 3.92 -19.98
C LEU A 210 1.76 4.58 -18.81
N ILE A 211 1.56 4.08 -17.58
CA ILE A 211 2.27 4.57 -16.40
C ILE A 211 3.53 3.75 -16.15
N LEU A 212 3.48 2.43 -16.30
CA LEU A 212 4.61 1.52 -16.02
C LEU A 212 5.76 1.59 -17.05
N ASP A 213 5.49 2.00 -18.29
CA ASP A 213 6.48 2.20 -19.35
C ASP A 213 7.07 3.63 -19.35
N LYS A 214 6.71 4.47 -18.38
CA LYS A 214 7.34 5.79 -18.21
C LYS A 214 8.83 5.60 -17.94
N SER A 215 9.67 6.32 -18.70
CA SER A 215 11.14 6.30 -18.55
C SER A 215 11.62 6.58 -17.12
N SER A 216 10.83 7.33 -16.35
CA SER A 216 11.13 7.71 -14.97
C SER A 216 11.13 6.51 -14.00
N ILE A 217 10.38 5.44 -14.30
CA ILE A 217 10.34 4.23 -13.45
C ILE A 217 11.67 3.46 -13.53
N HIS A 218 12.42 3.61 -14.63
CA HIS A 218 13.74 2.98 -14.76
C HIS A 218 14.80 3.53 -13.80
N GLU A 219 14.50 4.64 -13.12
CA GLU A 219 15.36 5.18 -12.06
C GLU A 219 15.18 4.44 -10.73
N LEU A 220 14.04 3.75 -10.56
CA LEU A 220 13.72 3.04 -9.32
C LEU A 220 14.54 1.76 -9.18
N GLU A 221 15.04 1.54 -7.97
CA GLU A 221 15.67 0.28 -7.58
C GLU A 221 14.62 -0.81 -7.37
N ILE A 222 14.99 -2.07 -7.63
CA ILE A 222 14.21 -3.21 -7.15
C ILE A 222 14.10 -3.09 -5.61
N PRO A 223 12.91 -3.21 -5.02
CA PRO A 223 12.74 -3.01 -3.58
C PRO A 223 13.60 -3.95 -2.72
N GLU A 224 13.91 -3.49 -1.49
CA GLU A 224 14.61 -4.27 -0.44
C GLU A 224 15.98 -4.85 -0.86
N GLN A 225 16.89 -3.97 -1.33
CA GLN A 225 18.29 -4.31 -1.62
C GLN A 225 19.29 -3.85 -0.55
N TYR A 226 18.83 -3.07 0.43
CA TYR A 226 19.68 -2.49 1.48
C TYR A 226 19.82 -3.46 2.66
N THR A 227 21.00 -3.53 3.24
CA THR A 227 21.28 -4.33 4.46
C THR A 227 22.20 -3.56 5.40
N SER A 228 22.03 -3.71 6.70
CA SER A 228 22.97 -3.17 7.69
C SER A 228 24.28 -3.96 7.80
N LYS A 229 24.35 -5.18 7.22
CA LYS A 229 25.50 -6.09 7.39
C LYS A 229 26.76 -5.62 6.66
N LYS A 230 26.61 -4.88 5.56
CA LYS A 230 27.73 -4.35 4.77
C LYS A 230 27.38 -2.98 4.19
N LYS A 231 28.42 -2.19 3.91
CA LYS A 231 28.25 -0.92 3.18
C LYS A 231 27.60 -1.21 1.81
N PRO A 232 26.46 -0.57 1.48
CA PRO A 232 25.82 -0.75 0.17
C PRO A 232 26.68 -0.17 -0.95
N LEU A 233 26.68 -0.84 -2.10
CA LEU A 233 27.29 -0.38 -3.34
C LEU A 233 26.16 0.02 -4.29
N ILE A 234 25.75 1.29 -4.22
CA ILE A 234 24.57 1.80 -4.94
C ILE A 234 24.69 1.59 -6.46
N GLU A 235 25.91 1.66 -6.98
CA GLU A 235 26.20 1.41 -8.41
C GLU A 235 25.87 -0.02 -8.86
N HIS A 236 25.81 -0.98 -7.93
CA HIS A 236 25.43 -2.37 -8.19
C HIS A 236 23.97 -2.67 -7.79
N HIS A 237 23.22 -1.69 -7.30
CA HIS A 237 21.81 -1.92 -6.99
C HIS A 237 21.02 -2.11 -8.29
N ILE A 238 20.28 -3.21 -8.37
CA ILE A 238 19.45 -3.52 -9.50
C ILE A 238 18.34 -2.48 -9.62
N LYS A 239 18.14 -1.97 -10.83
CA LYS A 239 17.09 -1.03 -11.22
C LYS A 239 16.06 -1.72 -12.07
N ILE A 240 14.83 -1.23 -11.98
CA ILE A 240 13.72 -1.67 -12.81
C ILE A 240 14.02 -1.29 -14.26
N VAL A 241 13.82 -2.21 -15.20
CA VAL A 241 13.85 -1.92 -16.64
C VAL A 241 12.51 -2.18 -17.33
N GLY A 242 11.58 -2.78 -16.61
CA GLY A 242 10.24 -3.03 -17.11
C GLY A 242 9.54 -4.11 -16.30
N PHE A 243 8.41 -4.55 -16.83
CA PHE A 243 7.54 -5.53 -16.21
C PHE A 243 7.17 -6.61 -17.22
N ASP A 244 6.87 -7.80 -16.73
CA ASP A 244 6.27 -8.83 -17.56
C ASP A 244 4.79 -8.51 -17.84
N GLU A 245 4.33 -8.79 -19.06
CA GLU A 245 2.96 -8.49 -19.48
C GLU A 245 1.93 -9.38 -18.76
N LYS A 246 2.37 -10.57 -18.35
CA LYS A 246 1.52 -11.58 -17.73
C LYS A 246 1.42 -11.37 -16.22
N LEU A 247 0.19 -11.28 -15.75
CA LEU A 247 -0.18 -11.31 -14.35
C LEU A 247 -0.63 -12.71 -13.96
N LEU A 248 -0.32 -13.13 -12.73
CA LEU A 248 -1.01 -14.26 -12.10
C LEU A 248 -1.94 -13.72 -11.03
N VAL A 249 -3.24 -13.93 -11.20
CA VAL A 249 -4.25 -13.67 -10.18
C VAL A 249 -4.39 -14.94 -9.34
N LEU A 250 -4.27 -14.82 -8.02
CA LEU A 250 -4.41 -15.98 -7.12
C LEU A 250 -5.86 -16.15 -6.68
N ASP A 251 -6.33 -17.39 -6.61
CA ASP A 251 -7.63 -17.77 -6.08
C ASP A 251 -7.65 -17.67 -4.56
N SER A 252 -7.90 -16.46 -4.07
CA SER A 252 -8.03 -16.14 -2.64
C SER A 252 -9.11 -15.08 -2.45
N LEU A 253 -9.56 -14.87 -1.20
CA LEU A 253 -10.63 -13.92 -0.86
C LEU A 253 -10.42 -12.52 -1.46
N ARG A 254 -9.16 -12.09 -1.54
CA ARG A 254 -8.78 -10.76 -2.02
C ARG A 254 -8.20 -10.75 -3.43
N LEU A 255 -8.13 -11.90 -4.11
CA LEU A 255 -7.57 -12.03 -5.46
C LEU A 255 -6.24 -11.27 -5.66
N PRO A 256 -5.23 -11.48 -4.81
CA PRO A 256 -3.97 -10.75 -4.91
C PRO A 256 -3.25 -11.09 -6.22
N LYS A 257 -2.54 -10.10 -6.78
CA LYS A 257 -1.89 -10.23 -8.10
C LYS A 257 -0.39 -10.40 -7.93
N ARG A 258 0.17 -11.43 -8.55
CA ARG A 258 1.61 -11.60 -8.68
C ARG A 258 2.09 -10.90 -9.95
N ILE A 259 2.96 -9.92 -9.78
CA ILE A 259 3.68 -9.22 -10.84
C ILE A 259 5.10 -9.77 -11.00
N THR A 260 5.68 -9.60 -12.17
CA THR A 260 7.10 -9.87 -12.42
C THR A 260 7.77 -8.57 -12.89
N ILE A 261 8.77 -8.12 -12.14
CA ILE A 261 9.58 -6.94 -12.45
C ILE A 261 10.90 -7.42 -13.06
N ARG A 262 11.30 -6.81 -14.17
CA ARG A 262 12.56 -7.10 -14.86
C ARG A 262 13.63 -6.14 -14.35
N GLY A 263 14.76 -6.69 -13.91
CA GLY A 263 15.94 -5.92 -13.52
C GLY A 263 16.87 -5.67 -14.70
N HIS A 264 17.70 -4.62 -14.61
CA HIS A 264 18.76 -4.40 -15.61
C HIS A 264 19.88 -5.45 -15.57
N ASP A 265 19.86 -6.33 -14.57
CA ASP A 265 20.74 -7.49 -14.43
C ASP A 265 20.20 -8.73 -15.17
N GLU A 266 19.18 -8.53 -16.02
CA GLU A 266 18.52 -9.56 -16.83
C GLU A 266 17.71 -10.59 -16.01
N ASN A 267 17.56 -10.36 -14.70
CA ASN A 267 16.79 -11.23 -13.83
C ASN A 267 15.34 -10.76 -13.65
N ASN A 268 14.49 -11.73 -13.30
CA ASN A 268 13.07 -11.52 -13.04
C ASN A 268 12.79 -11.58 -11.52
N TYR A 269 12.17 -10.54 -10.99
CA TYR A 269 11.81 -10.42 -9.58
C TYR A 269 10.29 -10.47 -9.42
N ARG A 270 9.79 -11.48 -8.74
CA ARG A 270 8.36 -11.71 -8.59
C ARG A 270 7.87 -11.16 -7.25
N PHE A 271 6.74 -10.46 -7.28
CA PHE A 271 6.13 -9.89 -6.09
C PHE A 271 4.62 -10.09 -6.10
N LEU A 272 4.07 -10.38 -4.93
CA LEU A 272 2.64 -10.31 -4.67
C LEU A 272 2.27 -8.89 -4.28
N VAL A 273 1.41 -8.26 -5.08
CA VAL A 273 0.86 -6.92 -4.80
C VAL A 273 -0.34 -7.06 -3.86
N LYS A 274 -0.25 -6.38 -2.72
CA LYS A 274 -1.35 -6.27 -1.75
C LYS A 274 -1.81 -4.83 -1.68
N ALA A 275 -2.95 -4.57 -2.31
CA ALA A 275 -3.61 -3.27 -2.22
C ALA A 275 -4.58 -3.26 -1.03
N VAL A 276 -4.73 -2.06 -0.46
CA VAL A 276 -5.60 -1.71 0.66
C VAL A 276 -5.43 -2.55 1.92
N GLU A 277 -4.19 -3.03 2.11
CA GLU A 277 -3.73 -3.71 3.31
C GLU A 277 -2.52 -2.98 3.87
N ASP A 278 -2.47 -2.88 5.20
CA ASP A 278 -1.30 -2.42 5.92
C ASP A 278 -0.43 -3.64 6.30
N ILE A 279 0.66 -3.83 5.59
CA ILE A 279 1.57 -4.99 5.77
C ILE A 279 2.76 -4.67 6.70
N ARG A 280 2.69 -3.59 7.49
CA ARG A 280 3.77 -3.24 8.44
C ARG A 280 3.94 -4.26 9.55
N GLN A 281 2.87 -4.96 9.95
CA GLN A 281 2.97 -6.02 10.94
C GLN A 281 3.76 -7.21 10.38
N ASP A 282 3.43 -7.65 9.17
CA ASP A 282 4.15 -8.70 8.44
C ASP A 282 5.64 -8.36 8.29
N GLN A 283 5.96 -7.12 7.91
CA GLN A 283 7.35 -6.64 7.79
C GLN A 283 8.14 -6.75 9.11
N ARG A 284 7.49 -6.47 10.24
CA ARG A 284 8.13 -6.60 11.57
C ARG A 284 8.33 -8.07 11.97
N ILE A 285 7.43 -8.95 11.57
CA ILE A 285 7.55 -10.39 11.83
C ILE A 285 8.72 -10.97 11.01
N GLU A 286 8.85 -10.63 9.73
CA GLU A 286 10.00 -11.05 8.91
C GLU A 286 11.33 -10.52 9.46
N ALA A 287 11.37 -9.27 9.93
CA ALA A 287 12.55 -8.74 10.61
C ALA A 287 12.90 -9.51 11.88
N LEU A 288 11.90 -9.95 12.65
CA LEU A 288 12.12 -10.78 13.84
C LEU A 288 12.69 -12.15 13.44
N PHE A 289 12.16 -12.79 12.41
CA PHE A 289 12.69 -14.06 11.91
C PHE A 289 14.14 -13.93 11.41
N SER A 290 14.48 -12.82 10.74
CA SER A 290 15.87 -12.55 10.37
C SER A 290 16.80 -12.46 11.60
N ILE A 291 16.36 -11.80 12.67
CA ILE A 291 17.13 -11.73 13.92
C ILE A 291 17.26 -13.12 14.57
N MET A 292 16.20 -13.93 14.55
CA MET A 292 16.25 -15.30 15.06
C MET A 292 17.28 -16.14 14.33
N ASN A 293 17.29 -16.09 12.99
CA ASN A 293 18.29 -16.79 12.17
C ASN A 293 19.71 -16.31 12.50
N ASP A 294 19.92 -14.98 12.60
CA ASP A 294 21.22 -14.43 12.99
C ASP A 294 21.67 -14.90 14.38
N LEU A 295 20.75 -15.10 15.34
CA LEU A 295 21.08 -15.64 16.66
C LEU A 295 21.48 -17.12 16.59
N TYR A 296 20.78 -17.93 15.79
CA TYR A 296 21.12 -19.34 15.59
C TYR A 296 22.48 -19.52 14.90
N ASP A 297 22.75 -18.73 13.87
CA ASP A 297 24.02 -18.78 13.13
C ASP A 297 25.23 -18.41 14.01
N ASN A 298 25.02 -17.58 15.04
CA ASN A 298 26.06 -17.15 15.96
C ASN A 298 26.23 -18.07 17.19
N ASP A 299 25.39 -19.10 17.36
CA ASP A 299 25.54 -20.05 18.48
C ASP A 299 26.69 -21.04 18.20
N PRO A 300 27.79 -21.00 18.99
CA PRO A 300 28.93 -21.90 18.78
C PRO A 300 28.59 -23.37 19.01
N ASN A 301 27.62 -23.69 19.89
CA ASN A 301 27.22 -25.08 20.16
C ASN A 301 26.49 -25.67 18.96
N TYR A 302 25.74 -24.81 18.26
CA TYR A 302 25.02 -25.18 17.06
C TYR A 302 25.98 -25.49 15.91
N ASN A 303 26.93 -24.58 15.65
CA ASN A 303 27.93 -24.72 14.58
C ASN A 303 28.91 -25.89 14.76
N GLN A 304 29.13 -26.38 15.98
CA GLN A 304 30.02 -27.52 16.25
C GLN A 304 29.35 -28.89 16.04
N SER A 305 28.01 -28.95 16.05
CA SER A 305 27.31 -30.22 16.24
C SER A 305 27.03 -31.02 14.95
N ASN A 306 27.42 -30.54 13.76
CA ASN A 306 26.97 -31.11 12.46
C ASN A 306 25.44 -31.33 12.37
N SER A 307 24.67 -30.70 13.26
CA SER A 307 23.21 -30.76 13.24
C SER A 307 22.71 -29.98 12.03
N ALA A 308 21.66 -30.49 11.38
CA ALA A 308 21.07 -29.87 10.18
C ALA A 308 20.85 -28.36 10.38
N HIS A 309 21.19 -27.54 9.38
CA HIS A 309 20.97 -26.10 9.37
C HIS A 309 19.47 -25.78 9.57
N ILE A 310 19.10 -25.17 10.70
CA ILE A 310 17.76 -24.78 11.12
C ILE A 310 17.72 -23.28 10.95
N ALA A 311 17.04 -22.86 9.89
CA ALA A 311 16.74 -21.46 9.65
C ALA A 311 15.26 -21.35 9.28
N VAL A 312 14.61 -20.31 9.78
CA VAL A 312 13.30 -19.92 9.30
C VAL A 312 13.48 -19.34 7.90
N ARG A 313 12.79 -19.89 6.90
CA ARG A 313 12.80 -19.31 5.55
C ARG A 313 12.05 -17.98 5.58
N THR A 314 12.78 -16.89 5.38
CA THR A 314 12.23 -15.53 5.34
C THR A 314 11.97 -15.06 3.91
N TYR A 315 11.16 -14.02 3.78
CA TYR A 315 10.90 -13.33 2.52
C TYR A 315 10.76 -11.82 2.74
N LYS A 316 10.91 -11.03 1.67
CA LYS A 316 10.84 -9.57 1.77
C LYS A 316 9.39 -9.09 1.82
N VAL A 317 9.12 -8.14 2.72
CA VAL A 317 7.85 -7.43 2.82
C VAL A 317 8.15 -5.94 2.71
N ILE A 318 7.56 -5.27 1.71
CA ILE A 318 7.81 -3.87 1.38
C ILE A 318 6.53 -3.05 1.57
N PRO A 319 6.32 -2.45 2.75
CA PRO A 319 5.24 -1.48 2.93
C PRO A 319 5.61 -0.18 2.20
N MET A 320 4.82 0.22 1.20
CA MET A 320 5.08 1.45 0.43
C MET A 320 4.11 2.59 0.78
N SER A 321 2.94 2.27 1.34
CA SER A 321 2.02 3.21 1.97
C SER A 321 1.21 2.51 3.07
N SER A 322 0.37 3.26 3.79
CA SER A 322 -0.53 2.71 4.82
C SER A 322 -1.58 1.74 4.26
N LYS A 323 -1.78 1.75 2.93
CA LYS A 323 -2.79 0.98 2.22
C LYS A 323 -2.21 0.23 1.01
N PHE A 324 -0.90 0.07 0.93
CA PHE A 324 -0.27 -0.61 -0.20
C PHE A 324 1.10 -1.17 0.18
N GLY A 325 1.35 -2.40 -0.23
CA GLY A 325 2.70 -2.94 -0.23
C GLY A 325 2.86 -4.17 -1.10
N MET A 326 4.08 -4.65 -1.13
CA MET A 326 4.50 -5.79 -1.94
C MET A 326 5.14 -6.84 -1.04
N ILE A 327 4.93 -8.11 -1.38
CA ILE A 327 5.57 -9.25 -0.72
C ILE A 327 6.37 -10.01 -1.78
N GLU A 328 7.59 -10.39 -1.47
CA GLU A 328 8.40 -11.24 -2.35
C GLU A 328 7.67 -12.56 -2.61
N TRP A 329 7.62 -12.92 -3.89
CA TRP A 329 7.09 -14.21 -4.29
C TRP A 329 8.21 -15.24 -4.25
N LEU A 330 8.04 -16.27 -3.42
CA LEU A 330 8.93 -17.42 -3.41
C LEU A 330 8.51 -18.38 -4.51
N ASP A 331 9.48 -18.88 -5.25
CA ASP A 331 9.24 -19.91 -6.26
C ASP A 331 9.18 -21.31 -5.64
N ASN A 332 8.51 -22.22 -6.35
CA ASN A 332 8.38 -23.63 -5.99
C ASN A 332 7.71 -23.88 -4.63
N ILE A 333 6.78 -23.01 -4.24
CA ILE A 333 5.90 -23.21 -3.08
C ILE A 333 4.46 -23.41 -3.55
N ARG A 334 3.71 -24.24 -2.82
CA ARG A 334 2.27 -24.44 -2.99
C ARG A 334 1.60 -24.48 -1.62
N PRO A 335 0.37 -23.95 -1.48
CA PRO A 335 -0.43 -24.16 -0.27
C PRO A 335 -0.53 -25.65 0.06
N LEU A 336 -0.36 -25.99 1.34
CA LEU A 336 -0.47 -27.37 1.81
C LEU A 336 -1.87 -27.95 1.52
N LYS A 337 -2.90 -27.09 1.57
CA LYS A 337 -4.28 -27.46 1.26
C LYS A 337 -4.39 -28.06 -0.15
N ASP A 338 -3.82 -27.38 -1.15
CA ASP A 338 -3.85 -27.83 -2.55
C ASP A 338 -3.16 -29.19 -2.71
N LEU A 339 -2.02 -29.39 -2.03
CA LEU A 339 -1.31 -30.68 -2.03
C LEU A 339 -2.13 -31.82 -1.43
N ILE A 340 -2.87 -31.52 -0.35
CA ILE A 340 -3.73 -32.49 0.31
C ILE A 340 -4.94 -32.79 -0.57
N GLU A 341 -5.58 -31.77 -1.14
CA GLU A 341 -6.74 -31.93 -2.01
C GLU A 341 -6.41 -32.69 -3.30
N GLU A 342 -5.22 -32.49 -3.87
CA GLU A 342 -4.69 -33.29 -5.00
C GLU A 342 -4.47 -34.77 -4.66
N SER A 343 -4.30 -35.11 -3.37
CA SER A 343 -4.01 -36.48 -2.94
C SER A 343 -5.24 -37.34 -2.69
N TYR A 344 -6.42 -36.73 -2.62
CA TYR A 344 -7.66 -37.45 -2.34
C TYR A 344 -8.14 -38.26 -3.55
N ASN A 345 -8.69 -39.43 -3.26
CA ASN A 345 -9.40 -40.23 -4.25
C ASN A 345 -10.86 -39.75 -4.38
N ASP A 346 -11.54 -40.06 -5.48
CA ASP A 346 -12.94 -39.65 -5.73
C ASP A 346 -13.88 -39.98 -4.54
N SER A 347 -13.69 -41.15 -3.92
CA SER A 347 -14.46 -41.57 -2.74
C SER A 347 -14.20 -40.72 -1.50
N GLU A 348 -12.99 -40.22 -1.32
CA GLU A 348 -12.62 -39.38 -0.17
C GLU A 348 -13.12 -37.94 -0.37
N LEU A 349 -13.05 -37.43 -1.61
CA LEU A 349 -13.63 -36.16 -1.99
C LEU A 349 -15.15 -36.12 -1.73
N ASP A 350 -15.86 -37.19 -2.05
CA ASP A 350 -17.31 -37.31 -1.79
C ASP A 350 -17.63 -37.29 -0.28
N ILE A 351 -16.79 -37.90 0.56
CA ILE A 351 -17.00 -37.88 2.01
C ILE A 351 -16.77 -36.47 2.57
N ILE A 352 -15.70 -35.80 2.14
CA ILE A 352 -15.31 -34.48 2.65
C ILE A 352 -16.31 -33.41 2.21
N THR A 353 -16.77 -33.45 0.96
CA THR A 353 -17.74 -32.48 0.43
C THR A 353 -19.13 -32.65 1.04
N ASN A 354 -19.56 -33.89 1.32
CA ASN A 354 -20.89 -34.17 1.86
C ASN A 354 -21.00 -34.03 3.39
N GLN A 355 -19.90 -34.10 4.15
CA GLN A 355 -19.93 -33.86 5.60
C GLN A 355 -20.14 -32.38 6.00
N GLY A 356 -19.98 -31.44 5.06
CA GLY A 356 -20.24 -30.01 5.28
C GLY A 356 -21.73 -29.61 5.25
N GLN A 357 -22.61 -30.49 4.73
CA GLN A 357 -24.06 -30.27 4.72
C GLN A 357 -24.73 -30.95 5.90
N HIS A 358 -24.45 -30.50 7.13
CA HIS A 358 -25.35 -30.81 8.22
C HIS A 358 -26.68 -30.08 7.96
N PRO A 359 -27.82 -30.79 7.83
CA PRO A 359 -29.11 -30.11 7.74
C PRO A 359 -29.28 -29.31 9.03
N ARG A 360 -29.45 -27.98 8.91
CA ARG A 360 -29.95 -27.16 10.01
C ARG A 360 -31.24 -27.85 10.46
N LYS A 361 -31.19 -28.45 11.66
CA LYS A 361 -32.38 -29.03 12.29
C LYS A 361 -33.46 -27.96 12.30
N THR A 362 -34.57 -28.31 11.66
CA THR A 362 -35.88 -27.66 11.68
C THR A 362 -36.33 -27.29 13.08
#